data_AF-A0A3L7TLK8-F1
#
_entry.id   AF-A0A3L7TLK8-F1
#
_cell.length_a   1.000
_cell.length_b   1.000
_cell.length_c   1.000
_cell.angle_alpha   90.00
_cell.angle_beta   90.00
_cell.angle_gamma   90.00
#
_symmetry.space_group_name_H-M   'P 1'
#
loop_
_entity.id
_entity.type
_entity.pdbx_description
1 polymer ?
#
loop_
_entity_poly.entity_id
_entity_poly.type
_entity_poly.pdbx_seq_one_letter_code
_entity_poly.pdbx_strand_id
1 'polypeptide(L)'
;MRWSICILFVLFMSALDASVGSVFEIGGIRAQFLPATVVFICLSAPKRVTLRAAMCAGVAADLFAPTILSDGNTLVVIGPRVLGFALGALAVVPLRGLLYRQNPLSAPIATMLFSLLASLVFIAVWIVRSLLLDTSAPWWPSTGASELMLRLGAALGDGLMAIVVFWVLNKTRPLWGFANTTRVSPGAARQGL
;
A
#
# COMPACT_ATOMS: atom_id res chain seq x y z
N MET A 1 9.29 -16.65 1.62
CA MET A 1 9.48 -15.23 1.25
C MET A 1 10.80 -14.78 1.82
N ARG A 2 11.65 -14.16 0.99
CA ARG A 2 12.93 -13.60 1.42
C ARG A 2 12.71 -12.20 1.98
N TRP A 3 12.71 -12.08 3.31
CA TRP A 3 12.43 -10.82 4.02
C TRP A 3 13.35 -9.68 3.63
N SER A 4 14.64 -9.95 3.42
CA SER A 4 15.62 -8.93 3.03
C SER A 4 15.24 -8.23 1.72
N ILE A 5 14.76 -9.00 0.73
CA ILE A 5 14.36 -8.46 -0.58
C ILE A 5 13.08 -7.63 -0.45
N CYS A 6 12.14 -8.08 0.38
CA CYS A 6 10.92 -7.32 0.65
C CYS A 6 11.23 -5.96 1.29
N ILE A 7 12.07 -5.94 2.32
CA ILE A 7 12.44 -4.70 3.02
C ILE A 7 13.18 -3.77 2.05
N LEU A 8 14.13 -4.30 1.28
CA LEU A 8 14.86 -3.52 0.29
C LEU A 8 13.94 -2.89 -0.77
N PHE A 9 12.99 -3.65 -1.31
CA PHE A 9 12.03 -3.12 -2.29
C PHE A 9 11.08 -2.09 -1.67
N VAL A 10 10.60 -2.31 -0.46
CA VAL A 10 9.75 -1.35 0.26
C VAL A 10 10.50 -0.05 0.50
N LEU A 11 11.75 -0.11 0.98
CA LEU A 11 12.60 1.06 1.20
C LEU A 11 12.93 1.79 -0.10
N PHE A 12 13.22 1.05 -1.17
CA PHE A 12 13.48 1.63 -2.48
C PHE A 12 12.25 2.36 -3.03
N MET A 13 11.06 1.76 -2.89
CA MET A 13 9.81 2.39 -3.34
C MET A 13 9.42 3.59 -2.49
N SER A 14 9.65 3.56 -1.16
CA SER A 14 9.46 4.75 -0.32
C SER A 14 10.43 5.88 -0.69
N ALA A 15 11.67 5.56 -1.04
CA ALA A 15 12.64 6.55 -1.47
C ALA A 15 12.25 7.15 -2.83
N LEU A 16 11.73 6.34 -3.75
CA LEU A 16 11.16 6.82 -5.01
C LEU A 16 9.94 7.72 -4.79
N ASP A 17 9.04 7.36 -3.87
CA ASP A 17 7.89 8.21 -3.52
C ASP A 17 8.32 9.57 -2.95
N ALA A 18 9.34 9.58 -2.08
CA ALA A 18 9.87 10.82 -1.53
C ALA A 18 10.56 11.69 -2.60
N SER A 19 11.25 11.08 -3.56
CA SER A 19 12.07 11.80 -4.56
C SER A 19 11.29 12.20 -5.81
N VAL A 20 10.43 11.30 -6.31
CA VAL A 20 9.73 11.43 -7.60
C VAL A 20 8.26 11.78 -7.38
N GLY A 21 7.71 11.55 -6.19
CA GLY A 21 6.30 11.86 -5.90
C GLY A 21 5.94 13.35 -6.04
N SER A 22 6.91 14.27 -5.84
CA SER A 22 6.70 15.69 -6.11
C SER A 22 6.67 16.04 -7.60
N VAL A 23 7.29 15.22 -8.46
CA VAL A 23 7.31 15.44 -9.91
C VAL A 23 5.98 15.03 -10.55
N PHE A 24 5.31 14.03 -9.97
CA PHE A 24 3.98 13.58 -10.38
C PHE A 24 2.84 14.29 -9.65
N GLU A 25 3.12 15.41 -8.99
CA GLU A 25 2.09 16.22 -8.34
C GLU A 25 1.35 17.07 -9.37
N ILE A 26 0.10 16.71 -9.67
CA ILE A 26 -0.76 17.47 -10.57
C ILE A 26 -1.96 17.97 -9.76
N GLY A 27 -2.03 19.28 -9.52
CA GLY A 27 -3.15 19.90 -8.80
C GLY A 27 -3.32 19.42 -7.35
N GLY A 28 -2.23 19.09 -6.65
CA GLY A 28 -2.25 18.55 -5.29
C GLY A 28 -2.50 17.04 -5.22
N ILE A 29 -2.71 16.38 -6.35
CA ILE A 29 -2.81 14.93 -6.44
C ILE A 29 -1.40 14.34 -6.58
N ARG A 30 -0.94 13.61 -5.55
CA ARG A 30 0.33 12.89 -5.56
C ARG A 30 0.12 11.40 -5.78
N ALA A 31 0.60 10.88 -6.90
CA ALA A 31 0.64 9.45 -7.14
C ALA A 31 1.82 8.80 -6.39
N GLN A 32 1.57 7.65 -5.77
CA GLN A 32 2.49 6.88 -4.95
C GLN A 32 2.71 5.47 -5.53
N PHE A 33 3.97 5.02 -5.52
CA PHE A 33 4.42 3.72 -5.99
C PHE A 33 4.42 2.66 -4.87
N LEU A 34 4.52 3.08 -3.61
CA LEU A 34 4.57 2.17 -2.46
C LEU A 34 3.26 1.36 -2.26
N PRO A 35 2.04 1.93 -2.39
CA PRO A 35 0.80 1.15 -2.32
C PRO A 35 0.75 0.01 -3.35
N ALA A 36 1.19 0.25 -4.58
CA ALA A 36 1.22 -0.76 -5.65
C ALA A 36 2.13 -1.95 -5.28
N THR A 37 3.29 -1.66 -4.70
CA THR A 37 4.24 -2.69 -4.24
C THR A 37 3.66 -3.53 -3.11
N VAL A 38 2.95 -2.91 -2.17
CA VAL A 38 2.29 -3.62 -1.07
C VAL A 38 1.17 -4.51 -1.60
N VAL A 39 0.36 -4.02 -2.54
CA VAL A 39 -0.71 -4.81 -3.17
C VAL A 39 -0.12 -6.00 -3.92
N PHE A 40 1.02 -5.85 -4.61
CA PHE A 40 1.72 -6.97 -5.24
C PHE A 40 2.13 -8.04 -4.23
N ILE A 41 2.66 -7.64 -3.07
CA ILE A 41 2.97 -8.56 -1.96
C ILE A 41 1.68 -9.21 -1.43
N CYS A 42 0.59 -8.46 -1.29
CA CYS A 42 -0.69 -8.98 -0.84
C CYS A 42 -1.26 -10.08 -1.75
N LEU A 43 -1.11 -9.90 -3.06
CA LEU A 43 -1.58 -10.87 -4.05
C LEU A 43 -0.66 -12.09 -4.16
N SER A 44 0.65 -11.92 -3.93
CA SER A 44 1.64 -12.98 -4.19
C SER A 44 2.08 -13.77 -2.95
N ALA A 45 1.92 -13.21 -1.74
CA ALA A 45 2.44 -13.80 -0.49
C ALA A 45 1.36 -14.52 0.36
N PRO A 46 1.78 -15.37 1.32
CA PRO A 46 0.86 -15.99 2.28
C PRO A 46 0.27 -14.94 3.25
N LYS A 47 -1.01 -15.09 3.61
CA LYS A 47 -1.77 -14.13 4.45
C LYS A 47 -1.01 -13.64 5.70
N ARG A 48 -0.36 -14.55 6.44
CA ARG A 48 0.38 -14.23 7.67
C ARG A 48 1.58 -13.30 7.43
N VAL A 49 2.22 -13.41 6.27
CA VAL A 49 3.40 -12.62 5.91
C VAL A 49 2.99 -11.27 5.33
N THR A 50 1.92 -11.25 4.56
CA THR A 50 1.35 -10.05 3.94
C THR A 50 1.06 -8.94 4.96
N LEU A 51 0.37 -9.26 6.07
CA LEU A 51 0.00 -8.24 7.05
C LEU A 51 1.23 -7.59 7.69
N ARG A 52 2.23 -8.40 8.04
CA ARG A 52 3.49 -7.93 8.61
C ARG A 52 4.26 -7.05 7.61
N ALA A 53 4.31 -7.46 6.34
CA ALA A 53 4.94 -6.67 5.28
C ALA A 53 4.23 -5.32 5.06
N ALA A 54 2.90 -5.30 5.09
CA ALA A 54 2.11 -4.08 4.97
C ALA A 54 2.33 -3.14 6.15
N MET A 55 2.40 -3.66 7.38
CA MET A 55 2.74 -2.87 8.57
C MET A 55 4.15 -2.28 8.47
N CYS A 56 5.16 -3.07 8.09
CA CYS A 56 6.52 -2.57 7.88
C CYS A 56 6.58 -1.49 6.79
N ALA A 57 5.83 -1.66 5.70
CA ALA A 57 5.74 -0.66 4.64
C ALA A 57 5.07 0.64 5.11
N GLY A 58 4.03 0.53 5.94
CA GLY A 58 3.40 1.70 6.56
C GLY A 58 4.34 2.44 7.52
N VAL A 59 5.19 1.72 8.28
CA VAL A 59 6.19 2.35 9.16
C VAL A 59 7.22 3.12 8.32
N ALA A 60 7.71 2.50 7.24
CA ALA A 60 8.59 3.18 6.30
C ALA A 60 7.91 4.42 5.69
N ALA A 61 6.64 4.30 5.29
CA ALA A 61 5.90 5.42 4.72
C ALA A 61 5.68 6.57 5.72
N ASP A 62 5.49 6.29 7.02
CA ASP A 62 5.39 7.32 8.07
C ASP A 62 6.75 8.01 8.32
N LEU A 63 7.86 7.27 8.21
CA LEU A 63 9.22 7.81 8.38
C LEU A 63 9.69 8.68 7.20
N PHE A 64 9.40 8.27 5.96
CA PHE A 64 9.90 8.93 4.76
C PHE A 64 9.03 10.08 4.25
N ALA A 65 7.80 10.21 4.78
CA ALA A 65 6.88 11.25 4.34
C ALA A 65 6.32 12.02 5.54
N PRO A 66 7.11 12.95 6.11
CA PRO A 66 6.66 13.81 7.20
C PRO A 66 5.39 14.56 6.78
N THR A 67 4.45 14.70 7.72
CA THR A 67 3.24 15.48 7.48
C THR A 67 3.54 16.94 7.79
N ILE A 68 3.25 17.83 6.84
CA ILE A 68 3.37 19.27 7.03
C ILE A 68 2.09 19.75 7.70
N LEU A 69 2.22 20.39 8.87
CA LEU A 69 1.09 20.96 9.60
C LEU A 69 0.75 22.36 9.07
N SER A 70 -0.43 22.87 9.39
CA SER A 70 -0.88 24.20 8.96
C SER A 70 0.05 25.34 9.42
N ASP A 71 0.79 25.13 10.50
CA ASP A 71 1.77 26.09 11.05
C ASP A 71 3.13 26.04 10.33
N GLY A 72 3.24 25.25 9.25
CA GLY A 72 4.48 25.04 8.50
C GLY A 72 5.48 24.09 9.18
N ASN A 73 5.17 23.61 10.39
CA ASN A 73 6.02 22.66 11.09
C ASN A 73 5.89 21.26 10.50
N THR A 74 7.00 20.52 10.45
CA THR A 74 7.02 19.13 9.98
C THR A 74 6.83 18.19 11.16
N LEU A 75 5.83 17.32 11.10
CA LEU A 75 5.55 16.34 12.12
C LEU A 75 5.66 14.93 11.54
N VAL A 76 6.61 14.17 12.06
CA VAL A 76 6.73 12.73 11.78
C VAL A 76 5.88 12.00 12.81
N VAL A 77 4.77 11.40 12.36
CA VAL A 77 3.87 10.63 13.24
C VAL A 77 3.94 9.15 12.91
N ILE A 78 4.45 8.42 13.89
CA ILE A 78 4.25 7.00 14.20
C ILE A 78 2.81 6.46 14.07
N GLY A 79 2.31 5.95 12.94
CA GLY A 79 1.13 5.06 12.95
C GLY A 79 -0.02 5.32 11.97
N PRO A 80 -0.37 6.55 11.56
CA PRO A 80 -1.51 6.78 10.67
C PRO A 80 -1.42 5.97 9.37
N ARG A 81 -0.25 5.93 8.72
CA ARG A 81 -0.08 5.11 7.51
C ARG A 81 0.09 3.64 7.86
N VAL A 82 0.71 3.28 8.97
CA VAL A 82 0.77 1.86 9.43
C VAL A 82 -0.63 1.24 9.51
N LEU A 83 -1.57 1.95 10.14
CA LEU A 83 -2.95 1.49 10.27
C LEU A 83 -3.67 1.45 8.93
N GLY A 84 -3.49 2.48 8.10
CA GLY A 84 -4.08 2.51 6.76
C GLY A 84 -3.60 1.36 5.87
N PHE A 85 -2.31 1.07 5.90
CA PHE A 85 -1.71 -0.02 5.14
C PHE A 85 -2.12 -1.40 5.66
N ALA A 86 -2.22 -1.56 6.98
CA ALA A 86 -2.72 -2.80 7.58
C ALA A 86 -4.19 -3.07 7.18
N LEU A 87 -5.05 -2.04 7.24
CA LEU A 87 -6.47 -2.17 6.89
C LEU A 87 -6.64 -2.41 5.39
N GLY A 88 -5.93 -1.67 4.54
CA GLY A 88 -5.89 -1.91 3.10
C GLY A 88 -5.46 -3.35 2.77
N ALA A 89 -4.44 -3.87 3.46
CA ALA A 89 -4.00 -5.25 3.25
C ALA A 89 -5.07 -6.27 3.67
N LEU A 90 -5.75 -6.03 4.80
CA LEU A 90 -6.86 -6.87 5.24
C LEU A 90 -8.04 -6.88 4.27
N ALA A 91 -8.29 -5.79 3.55
CA ALA A 91 -9.32 -5.71 2.52
C ALA A 91 -8.90 -6.40 1.21
N VAL A 92 -7.64 -6.27 0.79
CA VAL A 92 -7.14 -6.87 -0.47
C VAL A 92 -6.95 -8.39 -0.36
N VAL A 93 -6.51 -8.89 0.80
CA VAL A 93 -6.25 -10.32 1.02
C VAL A 93 -7.45 -11.25 0.74
N PRO A 94 -8.70 -10.97 1.16
CA PRO A 94 -9.85 -11.80 0.79
C PRO A 94 -10.19 -11.66 -0.70
N LEU A 95 -10.04 -10.46 -1.25
CA LEU A 95 -10.31 -10.16 -2.65
C LEU A 95 -9.35 -10.89 -3.61
N ARG A 96 -8.19 -11.36 -3.14
CA ARG A 96 -7.27 -12.18 -3.96
C ARG A 96 -7.95 -13.38 -4.63
N GLY A 97 -8.96 -13.97 -4.00
CA GLY A 97 -9.71 -15.10 -4.56
C GLY A 97 -10.61 -14.70 -5.72
N LEU A 98 -11.16 -13.48 -5.68
CA LEU A 98 -11.98 -12.87 -6.72
C LEU A 98 -11.13 -12.24 -7.83
N LEU A 99 -9.90 -11.80 -7.53
CA LEU A 99 -9.00 -11.12 -8.47
C LEU A 99 -8.00 -12.05 -9.19
N TYR A 100 -7.93 -13.35 -8.86
CA TYR A 100 -7.04 -14.31 -9.54
C TYR A 100 -7.74 -14.95 -10.76
N ARG A 101 -7.11 -15.14 -11.95
CA ARG A 101 -5.68 -15.45 -12.20
C ARG A 101 -5.08 -14.92 -13.52
N GLN A 102 -5.78 -14.12 -14.34
CA GLN A 102 -5.26 -13.76 -15.69
C GLN A 102 -5.46 -12.31 -16.15
N ASN A 103 -6.29 -11.50 -15.48
CA ASN A 103 -6.56 -10.15 -15.97
C ASN A 103 -5.55 -9.13 -15.44
N PRO A 104 -4.77 -8.46 -16.30
CA PRO A 104 -3.78 -7.44 -15.89
C PRO A 104 -4.45 -6.22 -15.22
N LEU A 105 -5.76 -6.06 -15.36
CA LEU A 105 -6.55 -4.99 -14.74
C LEU A 105 -6.89 -5.22 -13.27
N SER A 106 -6.73 -6.44 -12.74
CA SER A 106 -7.09 -6.71 -11.35
C SER A 106 -6.12 -6.03 -10.37
N ALA A 107 -4.83 -5.99 -10.70
CA ALA A 107 -3.78 -5.34 -9.93
C ALA A 107 -4.00 -3.82 -9.71
N PRO A 108 -4.27 -2.99 -10.74
CA PRO A 108 -4.50 -1.56 -10.56
C PRO A 108 -5.79 -1.27 -9.77
N ILE A 109 -6.86 -2.04 -9.97
CA ILE A 109 -8.11 -1.91 -9.20
C ILE A 109 -7.88 -2.22 -7.72
N ALA A 110 -7.13 -3.29 -7.41
CA ALA A 110 -6.77 -3.62 -6.04
C ALA A 110 -5.91 -2.52 -5.38
N THR A 111 -5.03 -1.89 -6.16
CA THR A 111 -4.17 -0.79 -5.67
C THR A 111 -4.99 0.46 -5.38
N MET A 112 -5.92 0.82 -6.28
CA MET A 112 -6.85 1.92 -6.06
C MET A 112 -7.67 1.70 -4.79
N LEU A 113 -8.27 0.52 -4.62
CA LEU A 113 -9.06 0.19 -3.43
C LEU A 113 -8.20 0.23 -2.14
N PHE A 114 -6.97 -0.28 -2.21
CA PHE A 114 -6.02 -0.24 -1.11
C PHE A 114 -5.68 1.20 -0.71
N SER A 115 -5.33 2.04 -1.68
CA SER A 115 -4.96 3.45 -1.44
C SER A 115 -6.13 4.26 -0.89
N LEU A 116 -7.35 4.01 -1.40
CA LEU A 116 -8.57 4.64 -0.91
C LEU A 116 -8.85 4.29 0.56
N LEU A 117 -8.75 3.02 0.93
CA LEU A 117 -8.91 2.59 2.32
C LEU A 117 -7.82 3.14 3.23
N ALA A 118 -6.55 3.13 2.77
CA ALA A 118 -5.45 3.71 3.52
C ALA A 118 -5.65 5.21 3.76
N SER A 119 -6.17 5.92 2.75
CA SER A 119 -6.53 7.34 2.82
C SER A 119 -7.66 7.63 3.79
N LEU A 120 -8.72 6.82 3.79
CA LEU A 120 -9.82 6.93 4.74
C LEU A 120 -9.35 6.76 6.19
N VAL A 121 -8.51 5.76 6.45
CA VAL A 121 -7.94 5.54 7.78
C VAL A 121 -7.06 6.71 8.20
N PHE A 122 -6.23 7.23 7.29
CA PHE A 122 -5.41 8.40 7.57
C PHE A 122 -6.27 9.60 7.99
N ILE A 123 -7.32 9.91 7.24
CA ILE A 123 -8.24 11.01 7.58
C ILE A 123 -8.91 10.74 8.92
N ALA A 124 -9.44 9.53 9.14
CA ALA A 124 -10.12 9.16 10.39
C ALA A 124 -9.21 9.31 11.61
N VAL A 125 -7.96 8.84 11.53
CA VAL A 125 -6.96 8.96 12.59
C VAL A 125 -6.66 10.42 12.90
N TRP A 126 -6.51 11.26 11.88
CA TRP A 126 -6.25 12.69 12.06
C TRP A 126 -7.45 13.46 12.61
N ILE A 127 -8.68 13.10 12.24
CA ILE A 127 -9.90 13.67 12.85
C ILE A 127 -9.97 13.32 14.34
N VAL A 128 -9.76 12.05 14.69
CA VAL A 128 -9.73 11.62 16.09
C VAL A 128 -8.63 12.35 16.86
N ARG A 129 -7.45 12.50 16.24
CA ARG A 129 -6.33 13.23 16.83
C ARG A 129 -6.64 14.72 17.05
N SER A 130 -7.25 15.39 16.06
CA SER A 130 -7.60 16.81 16.19
C SER A 130 -8.65 17.05 17.27
N LEU A 131 -9.57 16.10 17.47
CA LEU A 131 -10.59 16.17 18.53
C LEU A 131 -10.03 15.93 19.94
N LEU A 132 -8.97 15.11 20.06
CA LEU A 132 -8.40 14.74 21.37
C LEU A 132 -7.30 15.69 21.86
N LEU A 133 -6.54 16.27 20.93
CA LEU A 133 -5.34 17.05 21.24
C LEU A 133 -5.48 18.53 20.84
N ASP A 134 -6.69 18.98 20.47
CA ASP A 134 -6.99 20.33 19.95
C ASP A 134 -5.96 20.83 18.92
N THR A 135 -5.39 19.89 18.15
CA THR A 135 -4.35 20.17 17.17
C THR A 135 -4.98 20.38 15.80
N SER A 136 -4.49 21.36 15.04
CA SER A 136 -4.96 21.60 13.67
C SER A 136 -4.67 20.39 12.78
N ALA A 137 -5.68 20.00 12.00
CA ALA A 137 -5.52 18.95 11.01
C ALA A 137 -4.67 19.47 9.83
N PRO A 138 -3.86 18.63 9.17
CA PRO A 138 -2.96 19.05 8.09
C PRO A 138 -3.64 19.77 6.92
N TRP A 139 -4.93 19.51 6.71
CA TRP A 139 -5.73 20.07 5.63
C TRP A 139 -6.48 21.36 6.02
N TRP A 140 -6.33 21.89 7.24
CA TRP A 140 -6.95 23.14 7.65
C TRP A 140 -6.34 24.33 6.87
N PRO A 141 -7.13 25.24 6.26
CA PRO A 141 -8.56 25.56 6.52
C PRO A 141 -9.58 24.81 5.67
N SER A 142 -9.15 23.90 4.79
CA SER A 142 -10.08 23.18 3.90
C SER A 142 -10.93 22.15 4.67
N THR A 143 -12.04 21.73 4.08
CA THR A 143 -12.92 20.73 4.69
C THR A 143 -12.37 19.31 4.52
N GLY A 144 -12.66 18.40 5.46
CA GLY A 144 -12.27 16.99 5.31
C GLY A 144 -12.87 16.32 4.06
N ALA A 145 -13.99 16.84 3.53
CA ALA A 145 -14.61 16.36 2.29
C ALA A 145 -13.78 16.71 1.04
N SER A 146 -13.18 17.90 0.97
CA SER A 146 -12.29 18.27 -0.14
C SER A 146 -11.00 17.43 -0.13
N GLU A 147 -10.46 17.14 1.05
CA GLU A 147 -9.30 16.25 1.20
C GLU A 147 -9.63 14.82 0.76
N LEU A 148 -10.83 14.31 1.08
CA LEU A 148 -11.28 13.01 0.60
C LEU A 148 -11.34 12.95 -0.93
N MET A 149 -11.83 14.02 -1.57
CA MET A 149 -11.92 14.10 -3.04
C MET A 149 -10.53 14.14 -3.68
N LEU A 150 -9.59 14.88 -3.10
CA LEU A 150 -8.19 14.90 -3.54
C LEU A 150 -7.54 13.52 -3.42
N ARG A 151 -7.78 12.82 -2.30
CA ARG A 151 -7.27 11.46 -2.09
C ARG A 151 -7.92 10.42 -2.97
N LEU A 152 -9.19 10.60 -3.34
CA LEU A 152 -9.83 9.78 -4.35
C LEU A 152 -9.13 9.93 -5.71
N GLY A 153 -8.78 11.16 -6.08
CA GLY A 153 -7.95 11.45 -7.26
C GLY A 153 -6.56 10.81 -7.16
N ALA A 154 -5.92 10.87 -5.99
CA ALA A 154 -4.63 10.24 -5.76
C ALA A 154 -4.70 8.71 -5.88
N ALA A 155 -5.72 8.08 -5.30
CA ALA A 155 -5.95 6.64 -5.40
C ALA A 155 -6.16 6.17 -6.85
N LEU A 156 -6.79 7.00 -7.70
CA LEU A 156 -6.89 6.73 -9.14
C LEU A 156 -5.51 6.80 -9.83
N GLY A 157 -4.71 7.81 -9.48
CA GLY A 157 -3.32 7.94 -9.94
C GLY A 157 -2.45 6.75 -9.54
N ASP A 158 -2.58 6.28 -8.30
CA ASP A 158 -1.90 5.09 -7.77
C ASP A 158 -2.29 3.84 -8.55
N GLY A 159 -3.57 3.72 -8.91
CA GLY A 159 -4.07 2.63 -9.76
C GLY A 159 -3.41 2.63 -11.14
N LEU A 160 -3.29 3.79 -11.78
CA LEU A 160 -2.60 3.91 -13.08
C LEU A 160 -1.11 3.57 -12.97
N MET A 161 -0.43 4.13 -11.96
CA MET A 161 0.99 3.84 -11.70
C MET A 161 1.22 2.37 -11.34
N ALA A 162 0.25 1.72 -10.70
CA ALA A 162 0.31 0.30 -10.38
C ALA A 162 0.48 -0.56 -11.63
N ILE A 163 -0.03 -0.18 -12.80
CA ILE A 163 0.15 -0.98 -14.03
C ILE A 163 1.64 -1.12 -14.37
N VAL A 164 2.36 0.00 -14.36
CA VAL A 164 3.80 0.05 -14.65
C VAL A 164 4.59 -0.68 -13.57
N VAL A 165 4.28 -0.41 -12.31
CA VAL A 165 4.96 -1.00 -11.14
C VAL A 165 4.75 -2.51 -11.11
N PHE A 166 3.53 -2.99 -11.34
CA PHE A 166 3.22 -4.42 -11.42
C PHE A 166 3.96 -5.11 -12.56
N TRP A 167 4.08 -4.46 -13.73
CA TRP A 167 4.82 -5.02 -14.85
C TRP A 167 6.29 -5.28 -14.47
N VAL A 168 6.95 -4.31 -13.83
CA VAL A 168 8.33 -4.44 -13.34
C VAL A 168 8.44 -5.50 -12.23
N LEU A 169 7.55 -5.43 -11.24
CA LEU A 169 7.54 -6.37 -10.10
C LEU A 169 7.29 -7.82 -10.56
N ASN A 170 6.43 -8.02 -11.56
CA ASN A 170 6.14 -9.34 -12.11
C ASN A 170 7.39 -9.98 -12.72
N LYS A 171 8.27 -9.19 -13.36
CA LYS A 171 9.56 -9.66 -13.88
C LYS A 171 10.53 -10.07 -12.76
N THR A 172 10.46 -9.39 -11.61
CA THR A 172 11.31 -9.70 -10.45
C THR A 172 10.77 -10.82 -9.56
N ARG A 173 9.55 -11.32 -9.79
CA ARG A 173 8.90 -12.41 -9.02
C ARG A 173 9.81 -13.54 -8.54
N PRO A 174 10.68 -14.16 -9.37
CA PRO A 174 11.54 -15.26 -8.91
C PRO A 174 12.46 -14.87 -7.75
N LEU A 175 12.85 -13.59 -7.64
CA LEU A 175 13.74 -13.10 -6.59
C LEU A 175 13.07 -13.10 -5.20
N TRP A 176 11.75 -12.89 -5.13
CA TRP A 176 11.02 -12.72 -3.87
C TRP A 176 10.92 -14.03 -3.05
N GLY A 177 11.06 -15.17 -3.72
CA GLY A 177 10.96 -16.49 -3.09
C GLY A 177 9.63 -16.66 -2.35
N PHE A 178 8.52 -16.23 -2.98
CA PHE A 178 7.18 -16.60 -2.50
C PHE A 178 7.13 -18.12 -2.42
N ALA A 179 6.68 -18.65 -1.28
CA ALA A 179 6.80 -20.08 -0.99
C ALA A 179 5.93 -20.87 -1.98
N ASN A 180 6.55 -21.39 -3.04
CA ASN A 180 5.96 -22.38 -3.91
C ASN A 180 5.91 -23.72 -3.16
N THR A 181 5.00 -23.83 -2.20
CA THR A 181 4.64 -25.13 -1.62
C THR A 181 3.72 -25.86 -2.58
N THR A 182 4.23 -26.21 -3.77
CA THR A 182 3.66 -27.32 -4.54
C THR A 182 4.14 -28.60 -3.88
N ARG A 183 3.58 -28.93 -2.70
CA ARG A 183 3.46 -30.35 -2.34
C ARG A 183 2.37 -30.89 -3.25
N VAL A 184 2.78 -31.40 -4.40
CA VAL A 184 2.00 -32.41 -5.09
C VAL A 184 1.94 -33.58 -4.11
N SER A 185 0.84 -33.72 -3.39
CA SER A 185 0.56 -34.98 -2.71
C SER A 185 0.46 -36.02 -3.81
N PRO A 186 1.30 -37.07 -3.83
CA PRO A 186 1.05 -38.20 -4.71
C PRO A 186 -0.37 -38.65 -4.42
N GLY A 187 -1.22 -38.66 -5.44
CA GLY A 187 -2.57 -39.20 -5.30
C GLY A 187 -2.47 -40.63 -4.78
N ALA A 188 -3.38 -41.00 -3.89
CA ALA A 188 -3.48 -42.33 -3.29
C ALA A 188 -3.56 -43.49 -4.30
N ALA A 189 -3.70 -43.19 -5.60
CA ALA A 189 -3.74 -44.15 -6.71
C ALA A 189 -2.41 -44.90 -6.99
N ARG A 190 -1.30 -44.61 -6.29
CA ARG A 190 -0.01 -45.33 -6.46
C ARG A 190 0.39 -46.23 -5.28
N GLN A 191 -0.48 -46.47 -4.30
CA GLN A 191 -0.18 -47.33 -3.15
C GLN A 191 -0.77 -48.75 -3.23
N GLY A 192 -1.24 -49.18 -4.40
CA GLY A 192 -2.00 -50.44 -4.54
C GLY A 192 -1.74 -51.25 -5.82
N LEU A 193 -0.49 -51.32 -6.29
CA LEU A 193 0.00 -52.32 -7.25
C LEU A 193 1.30 -52.93 -6.71
#